data_AF-A0A1H7CW89-F1
#
_entry.id   AF-A0A1H7CW89-F1
#
_cell.length_a   1.000
_cell.length_b   1.000
_cell.length_c   1.000
_cell.angle_alpha   90.00
_cell.angle_beta   90.00
_cell.angle_gamma   90.00
#
_symmetry.space_group_name_H-M   'P 1'
#
loop_
_entity.id
_entity.type
_entity.pdbx_description
1 polymer ?
#
loop_
_entity_poly.entity_id
_entity_poly.type
_entity_poly.pdbx_seq_one_letter_code
_entity_poly.pdbx_strand_id
1 'polypeptide(L)'
;MRACGYEPPYPEDANFPVPREIFPTGKKTARHGLVVRRSGEGNRPLEPVAMEWGFPTKVASKRDPAVKLDKYVTNARNLSSSMWKPSIANPERRCLVPFTHFAEPHPEGGKGDDGKPRQVWFSLPDRPIGFFAGLWRPTERGDAYAFCTTSPNETVAPWHSKAMPAILHPDDFTTWLDGDHAAALALVRPYDGEMREQVATPDGGDA
;
A
#
# COMPACT_ATOMS: atom_id res chain seq x y z
N MET A 1 26.66 13.22 -3.70
CA MET A 1 27.66 13.90 -4.56
C MET A 1 27.74 15.34 -4.08
N ARG A 2 28.82 15.72 -3.38
CA ARG A 2 29.02 17.10 -2.88
C ARG A 2 29.53 17.95 -4.04
N ALA A 3 28.68 18.75 -4.64
CA ALA A 3 29.09 19.79 -5.57
C ALA A 3 28.79 21.15 -4.92
N CYS A 4 29.79 22.02 -4.89
CA CYS A 4 29.69 23.46 -4.57
C CYS A 4 29.78 23.92 -3.10
N GLY A 5 30.03 23.05 -2.12
CA GLY A 5 30.28 23.49 -0.72
C GLY A 5 29.11 24.19 -0.02
N TYR A 6 27.94 24.20 -0.64
CA TYR A 6 26.68 24.62 -0.06
C TYR A 6 25.95 23.37 0.43
N GLU A 7 25.80 23.26 1.75
CA GLU A 7 24.96 22.24 2.36
C GLU A 7 23.59 22.92 2.59
N PRO A 8 22.58 22.65 1.74
CA PRO A 8 21.25 23.16 2.02
C PRO A 8 20.84 22.66 3.41
N PRO A 9 20.20 23.50 4.25
CA PRO A 9 19.70 23.02 5.53
C PRO A 9 18.75 21.86 5.23
N TYR A 10 19.15 20.65 5.62
CA TYR A 10 18.20 19.55 5.66
C TYR A 10 17.10 19.98 6.63
N PRO A 11 15.82 19.82 6.26
CA PRO A 11 14.75 19.97 7.24
C PRO A 11 15.04 19.02 8.41
N GLU A 12 14.56 19.39 9.61
CA GLU A 12 14.68 18.52 10.77
C GLU A 12 14.22 17.10 10.43
N ASP A 13 14.98 16.09 10.88
CA ASP A 13 14.63 14.69 10.69
C ASP A 13 13.23 14.43 11.25
N ALA A 14 12.28 14.21 10.36
CA ALA A 14 10.94 13.83 10.76
C ALA A 14 10.99 12.38 11.25
N ASN A 15 10.86 12.20 12.56
CA ASN A 15 10.75 10.86 13.14
C ASN A 15 9.32 10.36 12.94
N PHE A 16 9.13 9.51 11.95
CA PHE A 16 7.89 8.77 11.77
C PHE A 16 8.01 7.45 12.54
N PRO A 17 7.33 7.26 13.68
CA PRO A 17 7.31 5.97 14.36
C PRO A 17 6.55 4.98 13.49
N VAL A 18 7.25 4.33 12.56
CA VAL A 18 6.66 3.30 11.72
C VAL A 18 6.56 2.04 12.59
N PRO A 19 5.36 1.55 12.90
CA PRO A 19 5.24 0.29 13.63
C PRO A 19 5.91 -0.81 12.81
N ARG A 20 6.58 -1.76 13.49
CA ARG A 20 7.20 -2.94 12.86
C ARG A 20 6.26 -3.63 11.87
N GLU A 21 4.96 -3.63 12.17
CA GLU A 21 3.91 -4.11 11.30
C GLU A 21 2.82 -3.07 11.14
N ILE A 22 2.42 -2.81 9.90
CA ILE A 22 1.32 -1.91 9.57
C ILE A 22 0.07 -2.76 9.41
N PHE A 23 -1.01 -2.36 10.09
CA PHE A 23 -2.31 -3.01 9.96
C PHE A 23 -3.37 -2.01 9.49
N PRO A 24 -4.45 -2.47 8.86
CA PRO A 24 -5.57 -1.61 8.49
C PRO A 24 -6.21 -0.89 9.66
N THR A 25 -6.82 0.26 9.38
CA THR A 25 -7.73 0.91 10.32
C THR A 25 -8.81 -0.05 10.78
N GLY A 26 -8.96 -0.16 12.10
CA GLY A 26 -10.02 -0.93 12.74
C GLY A 26 -11.20 -0.04 13.14
N LYS A 27 -12.24 -0.65 13.71
CA LYS A 27 -13.45 0.08 14.15
C LYS A 27 -13.19 1.14 15.23
N LYS A 28 -12.15 0.94 16.05
CA LYS A 28 -11.85 1.80 17.22
C LYS A 28 -10.53 2.55 17.10
N THR A 29 -9.67 2.14 16.18
CA THR A 29 -8.29 2.63 16.12
C THR A 29 -7.94 2.90 14.68
N ALA A 30 -7.72 4.18 14.38
CA ALA A 30 -7.10 4.62 13.15
C ALA A 30 -5.68 4.07 13.09
N ARG A 31 -5.29 3.53 11.94
CA ARG A 31 -3.91 3.10 11.73
C ARG A 31 -3.38 3.77 10.48
N HIS A 32 -2.18 4.32 10.61
CA HIS A 32 -1.55 5.10 9.56
C HIS A 32 -0.41 4.29 8.95
N GLY A 33 -0.22 4.46 7.66
CA GLY A 33 0.96 4.00 6.93
C GLY A 33 1.61 5.16 6.21
N LEU A 34 2.91 5.04 5.98
CA LEU A 34 3.64 6.01 5.17
C LEU A 34 3.36 5.73 3.69
N VAL A 35 3.09 6.78 2.92
CA VAL A 35 3.01 6.73 1.46
C VAL A 35 3.89 7.83 0.88
N VAL A 36 4.34 7.65 -0.36
CA VAL A 36 5.07 8.69 -1.12
C VAL A 36 4.17 9.17 -2.25
N ARG A 37 3.93 10.49 -2.35
CA ARG A 37 3.12 11.08 -3.43
C ARG A 37 3.81 12.28 -4.05
N ARG A 38 3.29 12.75 -5.18
CA ARG A 38 3.59 14.09 -5.70
C ARG A 38 2.99 15.13 -4.76
N SER A 39 3.79 16.11 -4.33
CA SER A 39 3.29 17.27 -3.62
C SER A 39 2.34 18.08 -4.51
N GLY A 40 1.32 18.68 -3.91
CA GLY A 40 0.42 19.61 -4.59
C GLY A 40 1.04 21.00 -4.80
N GLU A 41 2.22 21.24 -4.24
CA GLU A 41 2.88 22.56 -4.23
C GLU A 41 4.17 22.58 -5.04
N GLY A 42 4.61 23.79 -5.40
CA GLY A 42 5.89 24.04 -6.05
C GLY A 42 6.07 23.26 -7.35
N ASN A 43 7.27 22.68 -7.52
CA ASN A 43 7.58 21.83 -8.67
C ASN A 43 7.10 20.37 -8.52
N ARG A 44 6.16 20.11 -7.61
CA ARG A 44 5.58 18.78 -7.32
C ARG A 44 6.66 17.73 -6.96
N PRO A 45 7.53 18.00 -5.97
CA PRO A 45 8.51 17.02 -5.51
C PRO A 45 7.80 15.80 -4.90
N LEU A 46 8.53 14.69 -4.74
CA LEU A 46 8.02 13.56 -3.98
C LEU A 46 8.05 13.89 -2.49
N GLU A 47 6.95 13.64 -1.79
CA GLU A 47 6.84 13.84 -0.34
C GLU A 47 6.35 12.55 0.35
N PRO A 48 6.97 12.16 1.48
CA PRO A 48 6.43 11.14 2.37
C PRO A 48 5.31 11.72 3.23
N VAL A 49 4.16 11.05 3.28
CA VAL A 49 2.99 11.47 4.06
C VAL A 49 2.42 10.27 4.82
N ALA A 50 2.12 10.45 6.11
CA ALA A 50 1.37 9.46 6.88
C ALA A 50 -0.13 9.63 6.58
N MET A 51 -0.77 8.56 6.10
CA MET A 51 -2.19 8.55 5.76
C MET A 51 -2.90 7.39 6.46
N GLU A 52 -4.20 7.53 6.71
CA GLU A 52 -4.99 6.45 7.29
C GLU A 52 -5.16 5.29 6.29
N TRP A 53 -4.89 4.05 6.69
CA TRP A 53 -5.03 2.90 5.80
C TRP A 53 -6.47 2.39 5.75
N GLY A 54 -7.15 2.79 4.67
CA GLY A 54 -8.44 2.27 4.23
C GLY A 54 -9.44 3.37 3.93
N PHE A 55 -10.06 3.32 2.75
CA PHE A 55 -11.07 4.30 2.34
C PHE A 55 -12.34 4.13 3.17
N PRO A 56 -12.79 5.17 3.91
CA PRO A 56 -13.99 5.07 4.72
C PRO A 56 -15.24 4.92 3.84
N THR A 57 -16.11 3.99 4.20
CA THR A 57 -17.41 3.78 3.58
C THR A 57 -18.41 3.27 4.61
N LYS A 58 -19.70 3.43 4.30
CA LYS A 58 -20.79 2.93 5.13
C LYS A 58 -21.36 1.68 4.48
N VAL A 59 -21.42 0.58 5.23
CA VAL A 59 -22.07 -0.67 4.80
C VAL A 59 -23.25 -0.99 5.70
N ALA A 60 -24.31 -1.58 5.13
CA ALA A 60 -25.44 -2.04 5.93
C ALA A 60 -25.01 -3.17 6.88
N SER A 61 -25.50 -3.15 8.12
CA SER A 61 -25.29 -4.25 9.06
C SER A 61 -26.01 -5.51 8.58
N LYS A 62 -25.37 -6.67 8.72
CA LYS A 62 -25.99 -7.96 8.42
C LYS A 62 -27.16 -8.30 9.37
N ARG A 63 -27.15 -7.74 10.59
CA ARG A 63 -28.22 -7.96 11.59
C ARG A 63 -29.41 -7.04 11.36
N ASP A 64 -29.15 -5.81 10.91
CA ASP A 64 -30.17 -4.80 10.63
C ASP A 64 -29.70 -3.89 9.47
N PRO A 65 -30.28 -4.03 8.27
CA PRO A 65 -29.86 -3.25 7.11
C PRO A 65 -30.06 -1.72 7.23
N ALA A 66 -30.93 -1.27 8.15
CA ALA A 66 -31.13 0.15 8.44
C ALA A 66 -29.93 0.76 9.16
N VAL A 67 -29.21 -0.04 9.96
CA VAL A 67 -27.99 0.39 10.65
C VAL A 67 -26.81 0.39 9.68
N LYS A 68 -26.19 1.57 9.51
CA LYS A 68 -24.97 1.73 8.71
C LYS A 68 -23.73 1.63 9.59
N LEU A 69 -22.83 0.71 9.26
CA LEU A 69 -21.57 0.48 9.94
C LEU A 69 -20.42 1.09 9.15
N ASP A 70 -19.44 1.64 9.86
CA ASP A 70 -18.18 2.05 9.27
C ASP A 70 -17.36 0.85 8.80
N LYS A 71 -16.85 0.97 7.57
CA LYS A 71 -15.91 0.06 6.95
C LYS A 71 -14.80 0.85 6.30
N TYR A 72 -13.58 0.35 6.40
CA TYR A 72 -12.40 0.93 5.77
C TYR A 72 -11.93 -0.04 4.69
N VAL A 73 -11.97 0.39 3.44
CA VAL A 73 -11.62 -0.47 2.30
C VAL A 73 -10.15 -0.26 1.96
N THR A 74 -9.33 -1.27 2.24
CA THR A 74 -7.86 -1.22 2.14
C THR A 74 -7.33 -1.58 0.77
N ASN A 75 -8.05 -2.45 0.06
CA ASN A 75 -7.63 -3.06 -1.19
C ASN A 75 -8.56 -2.58 -2.30
N ALA A 76 -8.03 -1.79 -3.23
CA ALA A 76 -8.73 -1.35 -4.40
C ALA A 76 -8.87 -2.50 -5.41
N ARG A 77 -10.07 -3.09 -5.41
CA ARG A 77 -10.51 -4.11 -6.38
C ARG A 77 -11.60 -3.50 -7.25
N ASN A 78 -11.63 -3.86 -8.54
CA ASN A 78 -12.54 -3.31 -9.54
C ASN A 78 -12.40 -1.78 -9.72
N LEU A 79 -11.31 -1.35 -10.37
CA LEU A 79 -10.93 0.06 -10.52
C LEU A 79 -11.90 0.91 -11.32
N SER A 80 -12.80 0.30 -12.09
CA SER A 80 -13.87 1.01 -12.80
C SER A 80 -15.03 1.45 -11.91
N SER A 81 -15.11 0.94 -10.67
CA SER A 81 -16.17 1.31 -9.72
C SER A 81 -16.08 2.77 -9.29
N SER A 82 -17.21 3.36 -8.89
CA SER A 82 -17.30 4.76 -8.45
C SER A 82 -16.42 5.08 -7.23
N MET A 83 -16.06 4.07 -6.44
CA MET A 83 -15.16 4.23 -5.30
C MET A 83 -13.72 4.55 -5.74
N TRP A 84 -13.23 3.91 -6.81
CA TRP A 84 -11.81 3.95 -7.19
C TRP A 84 -11.54 4.78 -8.44
N LYS A 85 -12.48 4.81 -9.40
CA LYS A 85 -12.34 5.53 -10.66
C LYS A 85 -11.86 6.97 -10.50
N PRO A 86 -12.36 7.77 -9.53
CA PRO A 86 -11.87 9.14 -9.33
C PRO A 86 -10.40 9.23 -8.88
N SER A 87 -9.90 8.23 -8.15
CA SER A 87 -8.50 8.23 -7.68
C SER A 87 -7.55 7.65 -8.72
N ILE A 88 -7.89 6.55 -9.41
CA ILE A 88 -7.02 5.98 -10.43
C ILE A 88 -6.91 6.88 -11.68
N ALA A 89 -7.99 7.58 -12.04
CA ALA A 89 -7.99 8.46 -13.21
C ALA A 89 -7.27 9.79 -12.97
N ASN A 90 -7.03 10.18 -11.72
CA ASN A 90 -6.36 11.43 -11.38
C ASN A 90 -4.93 11.15 -10.85
N PRO A 91 -3.86 11.55 -11.56
CA PRO A 91 -2.48 11.47 -11.08
C PRO A 91 -2.24 12.01 -9.68
N GLU A 92 -2.92 13.10 -9.31
CA GLU A 92 -2.78 13.71 -7.98
C GLU A 92 -3.31 12.83 -6.85
N ARG A 93 -4.13 11.81 -7.16
CA ARG A 93 -4.70 10.86 -6.19
C ARG A 93 -4.00 9.51 -6.19
N ARG A 94 -2.81 9.42 -6.78
CA ARG A 94 -1.97 8.23 -6.79
C ARG A 94 -0.76 8.43 -5.89
N CYS A 95 -0.32 7.35 -5.25
CA CYS A 95 0.83 7.32 -4.37
C CYS A 95 1.58 5.99 -4.51
N LEU A 96 2.80 5.94 -4.01
CA LEU A 96 3.58 4.71 -3.83
C LEU A 96 3.47 4.29 -2.37
N VAL A 97 3.15 3.03 -2.11
CA VAL A 97 3.08 2.49 -0.73
C VAL A 97 4.30 1.60 -0.50
N PRO A 98 5.34 2.09 0.23
CA PRO A 98 6.54 1.31 0.50
C PRO A 98 6.24 0.09 1.37
N PHE A 99 6.92 -1.02 1.09
CA PHE A 99 6.91 -2.22 1.92
C PHE A 99 8.27 -2.93 1.86
N THR A 100 8.64 -3.64 2.92
CA THR A 100 9.75 -4.60 2.91
C THR A 100 9.23 -6.03 2.72
N HIS A 101 8.14 -6.34 3.43
CA HIS A 101 7.42 -7.61 3.33
C HIS A 101 5.91 -7.36 3.30
N PHE A 102 5.17 -8.27 2.66
CA PHE A 102 3.72 -8.36 2.84
C PHE A 102 3.32 -9.78 3.22
N ALA A 103 2.19 -9.89 3.90
CA ALA A 103 1.69 -11.15 4.45
C ALA A 103 0.37 -11.56 3.80
N GLU A 104 0.21 -12.85 3.56
CA GLU A 104 -1.09 -13.49 3.33
C GLU A 104 -1.36 -14.54 4.42
N PRO A 105 -2.62 -14.74 4.85
CA PRO A 105 -2.96 -15.75 5.84
C PRO A 105 -2.54 -17.15 5.38
N HIS A 106 -1.86 -17.90 6.24
CA HIS A 106 -1.48 -19.27 5.92
C HIS A 106 -2.75 -20.15 5.77
N PRO A 107 -2.91 -20.96 4.70
CA PRO A 107 -4.13 -21.75 4.46
C PRO A 107 -4.50 -22.70 5.58
N GLU A 108 -3.51 -23.29 6.24
CA GLU A 108 -3.68 -24.19 7.39
C GLU A 108 -4.05 -23.46 8.70
N GLY A 109 -3.94 -22.13 8.74
CA GLY A 109 -4.07 -21.34 9.96
C GLY A 109 -3.01 -21.67 11.02
N GLY A 110 -3.37 -21.51 12.29
CA GLY A 110 -2.47 -21.71 13.43
C GLY A 110 -1.77 -20.43 13.90
N LYS A 111 -0.70 -20.59 14.68
CA LYS A 111 0.13 -19.48 15.17
C LYS A 111 1.49 -19.47 14.48
N GLY A 112 2.00 -18.29 14.19
CA GLY A 112 3.39 -18.08 13.79
C GLY A 112 4.35 -18.18 14.97
N ASP A 113 5.64 -18.07 14.68
CA ASP A 113 6.74 -17.95 15.64
C ASP A 113 6.63 -16.70 16.54
N ASP A 114 5.91 -15.67 16.10
CA ASP A 114 5.60 -14.46 16.87
C ASP A 114 4.33 -14.57 17.75
N GLY A 115 3.68 -15.75 17.75
CA GLY A 115 2.46 -16.03 18.50
C GLY A 115 1.17 -15.43 17.91
N LYS A 116 1.24 -14.74 16.77
CA LYS A 116 0.09 -14.19 16.03
C LYS A 116 -0.46 -15.22 15.02
N PRO A 117 -1.61 -14.97 14.36
CA PRO A 117 -2.11 -15.87 13.33
C PRO A 117 -1.06 -16.12 12.25
N ARG A 118 -0.78 -17.39 11.96
CA ARG A 118 0.25 -17.82 11.02
C ARG A 118 0.05 -17.15 9.66
N GLN A 119 1.12 -16.58 9.12
CA GLN A 119 1.15 -15.93 7.81
C GLN A 119 2.20 -16.61 6.92
N VAL A 120 2.11 -16.36 5.62
CA VAL A 120 3.23 -16.46 4.69
C VAL A 120 3.64 -15.05 4.29
N TRP A 121 4.93 -14.79 4.34
CA TRP A 121 5.54 -13.50 4.07
C TRP A 121 6.24 -13.52 2.71
N PHE A 122 6.10 -12.42 1.98
CA PHE A 122 6.68 -12.24 0.66
C PHE A 122 7.56 -11.00 0.62
N SER A 123 8.72 -11.10 -0.02
CA SER A 123 9.65 -9.99 -0.26
C SER A 123 10.22 -10.02 -1.67
N LEU A 124 10.86 -8.93 -2.06
CA LEU A 124 11.54 -8.79 -3.34
C LEU A 124 13.04 -9.01 -3.13
N PRO A 125 13.66 -10.07 -3.68
CA PRO A 125 15.06 -10.38 -3.40
C PRO A 125 16.05 -9.42 -4.08
N ASP A 126 15.62 -8.69 -5.10
CA ASP A 126 16.44 -7.73 -5.85
C ASP A 126 16.53 -6.36 -5.18
N ARG A 127 15.69 -6.07 -4.17
CA ARG A 127 15.64 -4.76 -3.49
C ARG A 127 15.06 -4.82 -2.08
N PRO A 128 15.57 -4.02 -1.13
CA PRO A 128 15.08 -4.04 0.25
C PRO A 128 13.69 -3.42 0.43
N ILE A 129 13.27 -2.55 -0.50
CA ILE A 129 11.98 -1.84 -0.45
C ILE A 129 11.28 -1.99 -1.80
N GLY A 130 10.08 -2.57 -1.76
CA GLY A 130 9.12 -2.56 -2.87
C GLY A 130 8.06 -1.48 -2.68
N PHE A 131 7.26 -1.24 -3.73
CA PHE A 131 6.17 -0.28 -3.67
C PHE A 131 4.89 -0.86 -4.28
N PHE A 132 3.78 -0.77 -3.54
CA PHE A 132 2.47 -1.02 -4.12
C PHE A 132 1.96 0.20 -4.88
N ALA A 133 1.16 -0.06 -5.91
CA ALA A 133 0.37 0.92 -6.62
C ALA A 133 -0.73 1.48 -5.69
N GLY A 134 -0.47 2.61 -5.05
CA GLY A 134 -1.33 3.25 -4.07
C GLY A 134 -2.29 4.27 -4.64
N LEU A 135 -3.49 4.34 -4.06
CA LEU A 135 -4.50 5.37 -4.31
C LEU A 135 -4.79 6.08 -3.00
N TRP A 136 -5.05 7.39 -3.07
CA TRP A 136 -5.46 8.16 -1.90
C TRP A 136 -6.60 9.12 -2.22
N ARG A 137 -7.23 9.64 -1.16
CA ARG A 137 -8.21 10.73 -1.22
C ARG A 137 -8.30 11.48 0.11
N PRO A 138 -8.70 12.76 0.08
CA PRO A 138 -9.09 13.47 1.29
C PRO A 138 -10.39 12.89 1.86
N THR A 139 -10.52 12.90 3.19
CA THR A 139 -11.72 12.48 3.93
C THR A 139 -11.95 13.41 5.11
N GLU A 140 -13.11 13.33 5.76
CA GLU A 140 -13.41 14.06 7.00
C GLU A 140 -12.45 13.72 8.16
N ARG A 141 -11.74 12.59 8.07
CA ARG A 141 -10.80 12.10 9.09
C ARG A 141 -9.33 12.38 8.74
N GLY A 142 -9.08 13.14 7.68
CA GLY A 142 -7.76 13.31 7.06
C GLY A 142 -7.60 12.48 5.79
N ASP A 143 -6.42 12.54 5.19
CA ASP A 143 -6.10 11.78 3.98
C ASP A 143 -6.08 10.27 4.28
N ALA A 144 -6.77 9.51 3.44
CA ALA A 144 -6.82 8.06 3.53
C ALA A 144 -6.24 7.43 2.25
N TYR A 145 -5.53 6.32 2.42
CA TYR A 145 -4.95 5.56 1.33
C TYR A 145 -5.46 4.12 1.28
N ALA A 146 -5.36 3.52 0.10
CA ALA A 146 -5.58 2.12 -0.20
C ALA A 146 -4.56 1.73 -1.28
N PHE A 147 -4.36 0.44 -1.54
CA PHE A 147 -3.54 0.01 -2.69
C PHE A 147 -4.30 -0.93 -3.60
N CYS A 148 -3.92 -0.90 -4.87
CA CYS A 148 -4.49 -1.74 -5.91
C CYS A 148 -4.15 -3.22 -5.66
N THR A 149 -5.10 -4.09 -6.02
CA THR A 149 -4.89 -5.53 -6.03
C THR A 149 -5.19 -6.09 -7.42
N THR A 150 -4.51 -7.17 -7.76
CA THR A 150 -4.60 -7.86 -9.06
C THR A 150 -4.71 -9.37 -8.84
N SER A 151 -4.79 -10.19 -9.90
CA SER A 151 -4.70 -11.65 -9.76
C SER A 151 -3.34 -12.07 -9.20
N PRO A 152 -3.25 -13.17 -8.44
CA PRO A 152 -1.96 -13.63 -7.93
C PRO A 152 -1.06 -14.12 -9.08
N ASN A 153 0.25 -13.98 -8.91
CA ASN A 153 1.25 -14.65 -9.74
C ASN A 153 1.50 -16.09 -9.24
N GLU A 154 2.42 -16.81 -9.88
CA GLU A 154 2.70 -18.22 -9.55
C GLU A 154 3.23 -18.43 -8.12
N THR A 155 3.91 -17.44 -7.55
CA THR A 155 4.43 -17.47 -6.16
C THR A 155 3.30 -17.27 -5.14
N VAL A 156 2.39 -16.32 -5.37
CA VAL A 156 1.33 -16.00 -4.39
C VAL A 156 0.13 -16.94 -4.51
N ALA A 157 -0.17 -17.45 -5.72
CA ALA A 157 -1.37 -18.23 -5.99
C ALA A 157 -1.55 -19.49 -5.11
N PRO A 158 -0.48 -20.26 -4.75
CA PRO A 158 -0.57 -21.38 -3.82
C PRO A 158 -1.07 -20.99 -2.42
N TRP A 159 -0.82 -19.75 -1.99
CA TRP A 159 -1.15 -19.25 -0.66
C TRP A 159 -2.45 -18.46 -0.62
N HIS A 160 -2.73 -17.68 -1.69
CA HIS A 160 -3.94 -16.87 -1.79
C HIS A 160 -4.43 -16.76 -3.25
N SER A 161 -5.42 -17.58 -3.59
CA SER A 161 -5.91 -17.75 -4.98
C SER A 161 -6.67 -16.55 -5.56
N LYS A 162 -7.05 -15.57 -4.73
CA LYS A 162 -8.01 -14.54 -5.14
C LYS A 162 -7.37 -13.22 -5.57
N ALA A 163 -6.20 -12.88 -5.03
CA ALA A 163 -5.49 -11.65 -5.35
C ALA A 163 -4.10 -11.60 -4.75
N MET A 164 -3.29 -10.68 -5.28
CA MET A 164 -2.10 -10.13 -4.63
C MET A 164 -2.12 -8.60 -4.73
N PRO A 165 -1.32 -7.87 -3.93
CA PRO A 165 -1.07 -6.45 -4.16
C PRO A 165 -0.45 -6.20 -5.54
N ALA A 166 -0.83 -5.11 -6.21
CA ALA A 166 -0.15 -4.68 -7.43
C ALA A 166 1.18 -3.99 -7.06
N ILE A 167 2.29 -4.62 -7.40
CA ILE A 167 3.65 -4.15 -7.11
C ILE A 167 4.20 -3.48 -8.36
N LEU A 168 4.76 -2.28 -8.21
CA LEU A 168 5.35 -1.50 -9.30
C LEU A 168 6.85 -1.80 -9.44
N HIS A 169 7.33 -1.82 -10.68
CA HIS A 169 8.77 -1.72 -10.94
C HIS A 169 9.26 -0.27 -10.76
N PRO A 170 10.53 -0.05 -10.39
CA PRO A 170 11.11 1.27 -10.26
C PRO A 170 10.91 2.16 -11.50
N ASP A 171 11.06 1.57 -12.68
CA ASP A 171 10.91 2.27 -13.96
C ASP A 171 9.46 2.72 -14.23
N ASP A 172 8.48 2.11 -13.56
CA ASP A 172 7.06 2.42 -13.70
C ASP A 172 6.59 3.53 -12.75
N PHE A 173 7.43 4.01 -11.82
CA PHE A 173 7.00 4.98 -10.80
C PHE A 173 6.52 6.29 -11.41
N THR A 174 7.22 6.82 -12.43
CA THR A 174 6.79 8.05 -13.10
C THR A 174 5.49 7.84 -13.88
N THR A 175 5.37 6.72 -14.60
CA THR A 175 4.14 6.35 -15.30
C THR A 175 2.97 6.23 -14.33
N TRP A 176 3.18 5.60 -13.16
CA TRP A 176 2.17 5.52 -12.13
C TRP A 176 1.81 6.90 -11.56
N LEU A 177 2.78 7.72 -11.16
CA LEU A 177 2.49 8.97 -10.47
C LEU A 177 1.98 10.08 -11.39
N ASP A 178 2.40 10.11 -12.66
CA ASP A 178 2.16 11.24 -13.56
C ASP A 178 1.50 10.84 -14.89
N GLY A 179 1.49 9.55 -15.25
CA GLY A 179 0.92 9.06 -16.50
C GLY A 179 -0.60 9.22 -16.59
N ASP A 180 -1.15 9.01 -17.79
CA ASP A 180 -2.60 9.06 -17.96
C ASP A 180 -3.31 7.86 -17.30
N HIS A 181 -4.64 7.90 -17.32
CA HIS A 181 -5.46 6.84 -16.71
C HIS A 181 -5.24 5.47 -17.35
N ALA A 182 -5.03 5.39 -18.66
CA ALA A 182 -4.87 4.11 -19.35
C ALA A 182 -3.50 3.48 -19.02
N ALA A 183 -2.44 4.30 -19.02
CA ALA A 183 -1.11 3.90 -18.62
C ALA A 183 -1.09 3.41 -17.16
N ALA A 184 -1.74 4.14 -16.24
CA ALA A 184 -1.84 3.72 -14.84
C ALA A 184 -2.59 2.38 -14.67
N LEU A 185 -3.69 2.17 -15.41
CA LEU A 185 -4.44 0.90 -15.36
C LEU A 185 -3.61 -0.29 -15.86
N ALA A 186 -2.77 -0.09 -16.88
CA ALA A 186 -1.93 -1.15 -17.44
C ALA A 186 -0.87 -1.68 -16.45
N LEU A 187 -0.49 -0.86 -15.46
CA LEU A 187 0.45 -1.23 -14.39
C LEU A 187 -0.20 -2.08 -13.29
N VAL A 188 -1.54 -2.14 -13.23
CA VAL A 188 -2.25 -2.95 -12.21
C VAL A 188 -2.39 -4.39 -12.69
N ARG A 189 -1.26 -5.10 -12.70
CA ARG A 189 -1.10 -6.48 -13.18
C ARG A 189 -0.29 -7.30 -12.18
N PRO A 190 -0.33 -8.66 -12.25
CA PRO A 190 0.51 -9.50 -11.41
C PRO A 190 1.98 -9.12 -11.55
N TYR A 191 2.70 -9.10 -10.45
CA TYR A 191 4.13 -8.82 -10.46
C TYR A 191 4.87 -9.96 -11.17
N ASP A 192 5.69 -9.61 -12.15
CA ASP A 192 6.44 -10.52 -13.02
C ASP A 192 7.92 -10.68 -12.63
N GLY A 193 8.39 -9.92 -11.64
CA GLY A 193 9.72 -10.08 -11.08
C GLY A 193 9.82 -11.21 -10.05
N GLU A 194 11.05 -11.49 -9.63
CA GLU A 194 11.33 -12.50 -8.61
C GLU A 194 10.70 -12.12 -7.26
N MET A 195 10.21 -13.12 -6.53
CA MET A 195 9.61 -12.96 -5.21
C MET A 195 10.05 -14.11 -4.32
N ARG A 196 10.48 -13.79 -3.10
CA ARG A 196 10.83 -14.77 -2.07
C ARG A 196 9.64 -14.94 -1.13
N GLU A 197 9.28 -16.19 -0.83
CA GLU A 197 8.32 -16.54 0.21
C GLU A 197 9.02 -17.13 1.45
N GLN A 198 8.46 -16.88 2.63
CA GLN A 198 8.90 -17.49 3.89
C GLN A 198 7.75 -17.62 4.89
N VAL A 199 7.83 -18.61 5.77
CA VAL A 199 6.84 -18.81 6.86
C VAL A 199 7.33 -18.18 8.18
N ALA A 200 8.65 -18.08 8.38
CA ALA A 200 9.23 -17.39 9.53
C ALA A 200 8.85 -15.91 9.49
N THR A 201 8.49 -15.34 10.63
CA THR A 201 8.16 -13.90 10.69
C THR A 201 9.42 -13.08 10.41
N PRO A 202 9.39 -12.11 9.48
CA PRO A 202 10.54 -11.27 9.22
C PRO A 202 11.01 -10.55 10.48
N ASP A 203 12.30 -10.66 10.79
CA ASP A 203 12.89 -10.06 11.99
C ASP A 203 13.05 -8.53 11.88
N GLY A 204 12.83 -7.97 10.68
CA GLY A 204 12.96 -6.54 10.43
C GLY A 204 14.40 -6.02 10.47
N GLY A 205 15.38 -6.92 10.58
CA GLY A 205 16.81 -6.63 10.62
C GLY A 205 17.61 -7.73 9.93
N ASP A 206 18.27 -7.33 8.86
CA ASP A 206 19.44 -7.90 8.15
C ASP A 206 19.28 -7.61 6.65
N ALA A 207 19.32 -6.32 6.32
CA ALA A 207 19.60 -5.79 4.98
C ALA A 207 20.78 -4.83 5.10
#